data_AF-A0A3S4SRT3-F1
#
_entry.id   AF-A0A3S4SRT3-F1
#
_cell.length_a   1.000
_cell.length_b   1.000
_cell.length_c   1.000
_cell.angle_alpha   90.00
_cell.angle_beta   90.00
_cell.angle_gamma   90.00
#
_symmetry.space_group_name_H-M   'P 1'
#
loop_
_entity.id
_entity.type
_entity.pdbx_description
1 polymer ?
#
loop_
_entity_poly.entity_id
_entity_poly.type
_entity_poly.pdbx_seq_one_letter_code
_entity_poly.pdbx_strand_id
1 'polypeptide(L)'
;MDLRRPAKARPGDRIAVLSPSLAAPGFAPAVHEQAMARLVDLTGLIPVEYPTTRQLGASPAERARDLNAAFADPSVRAILATVGGEDQITVIRHLEAEAVCRDPKPFLGYSDNTNLHQWLWGNGVTSFYGGSSQVHLGPGPQVDPIHLASLRAALLSGESLEITEPGESEDYGVDWLDPRALSENGQREATERWTWAGPRRTVTGPTWGGCLEVLQAILAAGRFPADPRVLDGAVMLLETSEALPSASEVRMMLRAMGERGLLAAVDAVLVARPPASSLEDRPDAQTRARRRAEQREAVIETVGLYNPEAVVCVGAPFGHTRPQWILPHGGTMTVDGAARRIVASYA
;
A
#
# COMPACT_ATOMS: atom_id res chain seq x y z
N MET A 1 10.90 0.50 17.89
CA MET A 1 10.01 1.60 18.33
C MET A 1 8.71 0.98 18.81
N ASP A 2 8.11 1.46 19.90
CA ASP A 2 6.78 1.01 20.32
C ASP A 2 5.73 1.81 19.53
N LEU A 3 4.87 1.12 18.77
CA LEU A 3 3.89 1.73 17.88
C LEU A 3 2.48 1.53 18.42
N ARG A 4 1.72 2.62 18.52
CA ARG A 4 0.31 2.59 18.90
C ARG A 4 -0.52 2.00 17.78
N ARG A 5 -1.35 1.02 18.15
CA ARG A 5 -2.29 0.38 17.23
C ARG A 5 -3.62 1.11 17.29
N PRO A 6 -4.21 1.49 16.15
CA PRO A 6 -5.51 2.14 16.14
C PRO A 6 -6.61 1.17 16.51
N ALA A 7 -7.62 1.65 17.24
CA ALA A 7 -8.80 0.86 17.55
C ALA A 7 -9.61 0.57 16.28
N LYS A 8 -10.24 -0.62 16.21
CA LYS A 8 -11.12 -1.00 15.11
C LYS A 8 -12.44 -0.23 15.15
N ALA A 9 -12.97 0.04 13.97
CA ALA A 9 -14.28 0.63 13.80
C ALA A 9 -15.38 -0.45 13.94
N ARG A 10 -16.61 0.00 14.12
CA ARG A 10 -17.81 -0.83 14.20
C ARG A 10 -18.82 -0.38 13.14
N PRO A 11 -19.68 -1.27 12.64
CA PRO A 11 -20.80 -0.86 11.80
C PRO A 11 -21.57 0.31 12.44
N GLY A 12 -21.86 1.34 11.63
CA GLY A 12 -22.44 2.61 12.07
C GLY A 12 -21.42 3.72 12.35
N ASP A 13 -20.13 3.39 12.56
CA ASP A 13 -19.08 4.40 12.70
C ASP A 13 -18.81 5.11 11.36
N ARG A 14 -18.28 6.34 11.44
CA ARG A 14 -17.93 7.13 10.25
C ARG A 14 -16.52 6.79 9.78
N ILE A 15 -16.35 6.67 8.46
CA ILE A 15 -15.04 6.54 7.80
C ILE A 15 -14.81 7.75 6.89
N ALA A 16 -13.72 8.47 7.11
CA ALA A 16 -13.35 9.59 6.24
C ALA A 16 -12.78 9.06 4.92
N VAL A 17 -13.26 9.58 3.80
CA VAL A 17 -12.75 9.27 2.45
C VAL A 17 -12.10 10.53 1.90
N LEU A 18 -10.77 10.48 1.76
CA LEU A 18 -9.93 11.67 1.52
C LEU A 18 -9.10 11.50 0.25
N SER A 19 -8.81 12.62 -0.42
CA SER A 19 -7.87 12.68 -1.54
C SER A 19 -6.57 13.38 -1.14
N PRO A 20 -5.67 12.69 -0.44
CA PRO A 20 -4.44 13.29 0.04
C PRO A 20 -3.40 13.48 -1.09
N SER A 21 -3.61 12.84 -2.24
CA SER A 21 -2.83 13.04 -3.47
C SER A 21 -3.77 13.44 -4.62
N LEU A 22 -4.04 12.58 -5.61
CA LEU A 22 -4.99 12.87 -6.68
C LEU A 22 -6.46 12.81 -6.21
N ALA A 23 -7.23 13.86 -6.51
CA ALA A 23 -8.68 13.94 -6.27
C ALA A 23 -9.50 13.27 -7.39
N ALA A 24 -9.22 11.99 -7.64
CA ALA A 24 -9.88 11.22 -8.70
C ALA A 24 -11.43 11.19 -8.65
N PRO A 25 -12.08 11.23 -7.47
CA PRO A 25 -13.54 11.40 -7.39
C PRO A 25 -14.07 12.66 -8.11
N GLY A 26 -13.25 13.69 -8.29
CA GLY A 26 -13.59 14.92 -8.98
C GLY A 26 -13.77 14.76 -10.49
N PHE A 27 -13.03 13.86 -11.14
CA PHE A 27 -13.14 13.61 -12.59
C PHE A 27 -13.84 12.30 -12.94
N ALA A 28 -13.82 11.30 -12.04
CA ALA A 28 -14.48 10.01 -12.23
C ALA A 28 -15.50 9.73 -11.10
N PRO A 29 -16.57 10.54 -10.98
CA PRO A 29 -17.51 10.48 -9.86
C PRO A 29 -18.31 9.17 -9.82
N ALA A 30 -18.65 8.57 -10.96
CA ALA A 30 -19.46 7.34 -10.99
C ALA A 30 -18.76 6.16 -10.28
N VAL A 31 -17.45 6.02 -10.51
CA VAL A 31 -16.62 5.00 -9.83
C VAL A 31 -16.56 5.29 -8.32
N HIS A 32 -16.48 6.55 -7.93
CA HIS A 32 -16.48 6.94 -6.51
C HIS A 32 -17.83 6.68 -5.83
N GLU A 33 -18.97 6.99 -6.47
CA GLU A 33 -20.29 6.67 -5.92
C GLU A 33 -20.45 5.15 -5.69
N GLN A 34 -20.02 4.34 -6.66
CA GLN A 34 -20.02 2.88 -6.51
C GLN A 34 -19.12 2.43 -5.34
N ALA A 35 -17.97 3.08 -5.16
CA ALA A 35 -17.09 2.81 -4.02
C ALA A 35 -17.76 3.14 -2.68
N MET A 36 -18.50 4.26 -2.59
CA MET A 36 -19.18 4.67 -1.35
C MET A 36 -20.30 3.71 -0.98
N ALA A 37 -21.12 3.31 -1.96
CA ALA A 37 -22.17 2.31 -1.74
C ALA A 37 -21.59 0.97 -1.27
N ARG A 38 -20.56 0.47 -1.96
CA ARG A 38 -19.89 -0.78 -1.59
C ARG A 38 -19.23 -0.71 -0.21
N LEU A 39 -18.65 0.43 0.15
CA LEU A 39 -18.04 0.60 1.47
C LEU A 39 -19.09 0.44 2.58
N VAL A 40 -20.27 1.04 2.42
CA VAL A 40 -21.40 0.86 3.34
C VAL A 40 -21.84 -0.61 3.37
N ASP A 41 -22.12 -1.20 2.21
CA ASP A 41 -22.67 -2.57 2.13
C ASP A 41 -21.72 -3.63 2.71
N LEU A 42 -20.41 -3.47 2.45
CA LEU A 42 -19.39 -4.47 2.80
C LEU A 42 -18.84 -4.32 4.22
N THR A 43 -19.00 -3.15 4.84
CA THR A 43 -18.40 -2.86 6.16
C THR A 43 -19.38 -2.32 7.20
N GLY A 44 -20.50 -1.76 6.78
CA GLY A 44 -21.44 -1.03 7.62
C GLY A 44 -20.93 0.35 8.06
N LEU A 45 -19.76 0.80 7.60
CA LEU A 45 -19.22 2.12 7.92
C LEU A 45 -19.85 3.19 7.04
N ILE A 46 -20.04 4.38 7.61
CA ILE A 46 -20.68 5.52 6.93
C ILE A 46 -19.59 6.41 6.31
N PRO A 47 -19.44 6.46 4.97
CA PRO A 47 -18.44 7.32 4.33
C PRO A 47 -18.74 8.80 4.56
N VAL A 48 -17.69 9.57 4.80
CA VAL A 48 -17.75 11.03 4.95
C VAL A 48 -16.68 11.65 4.07
N GLU A 49 -17.12 12.50 3.16
CA GLU A 49 -16.24 13.31 2.33
C GLU A 49 -15.84 14.60 3.04
N TYR A 50 -14.72 15.16 2.60
CA TYR A 50 -14.16 16.41 3.08
C TYR A 50 -14.03 17.39 1.90
N PRO A 51 -13.84 18.70 2.15
CA PRO A 51 -13.85 19.73 1.10
C PRO A 51 -13.02 19.39 -0.15
N THR A 52 -11.84 18.80 0.01
CA THR A 52 -10.94 18.48 -1.10
C THR A 52 -11.11 17.09 -1.69
N THR A 53 -12.01 16.23 -1.17
CA THR A 53 -12.21 14.85 -1.68
C THR A 53 -12.52 14.82 -3.18
N ARG A 54 -13.23 15.82 -3.70
CA ARG A 54 -13.56 15.94 -5.14
C ARG A 54 -12.88 17.12 -5.82
N GLN A 55 -12.06 17.88 -5.09
CA GLN A 55 -11.51 19.13 -5.60
C GLN A 55 -10.19 18.87 -6.35
N LEU A 56 -10.26 18.87 -7.67
CA LEU A 56 -9.06 18.84 -8.51
C LEU A 56 -8.20 20.09 -8.25
N GLY A 57 -6.88 19.90 -8.19
CA GLY A 57 -5.92 21.00 -8.02
C GLY A 57 -5.93 21.64 -6.62
N ALA A 58 -6.54 21.01 -5.61
CA ALA A 58 -6.42 21.47 -4.23
C ALA A 58 -4.94 21.54 -3.80
N SER A 59 -4.57 22.65 -3.18
CA SER A 59 -3.20 22.87 -2.73
C SER A 59 -2.78 21.85 -1.66
N PRO A 60 -1.47 21.62 -1.46
CA PRO A 60 -1.01 20.71 -0.42
C PRO A 60 -1.50 21.06 0.98
N ALA A 61 -1.63 22.36 1.29
CA ALA A 61 -2.14 22.84 2.57
C ALA A 61 -3.64 22.57 2.75
N GLU A 62 -4.44 22.67 1.68
CA GLU A 62 -5.88 22.36 1.73
C GLU A 62 -6.12 20.86 1.92
N ARG A 63 -5.37 20.00 1.22
CA ARG A 63 -5.44 18.54 1.42
C ARG A 63 -4.97 18.13 2.82
N ALA A 64 -3.94 18.78 3.36
CA ALA A 64 -3.49 18.55 4.72
C ALA A 64 -4.52 19.00 5.77
N ARG A 65 -5.24 20.09 5.52
CA ARG A 65 -6.33 20.54 6.40
C ARG A 65 -7.42 19.47 6.54
N ASP A 66 -7.78 18.82 5.44
CA ASP A 66 -8.78 17.73 5.46
C ASP A 66 -8.27 16.51 6.23
N LEU A 67 -6.99 16.14 6.07
CA LEU A 67 -6.35 15.09 6.86
C LEU A 67 -6.35 15.43 8.36
N ASN A 68 -5.88 16.63 8.73
CA ASN A 68 -5.83 17.07 10.13
C ASN A 68 -7.24 17.10 10.75
N ALA A 69 -8.25 17.59 10.01
CA ALA A 69 -9.63 17.59 10.45
C ALA A 69 -10.16 16.17 10.68
N ALA A 70 -9.91 15.24 9.76
CA ALA A 70 -10.34 13.85 9.89
C ALA A 70 -9.68 13.11 11.06
N PHE A 71 -8.39 13.35 11.30
CA PHE A 71 -7.71 12.80 12.48
C PHE A 71 -8.21 13.42 13.78
N ALA A 72 -8.55 14.72 13.79
CA ALA A 72 -9.05 15.41 14.99
C ALA A 72 -10.50 15.09 15.34
N ASP A 73 -11.35 14.70 14.37
CA ASP A 73 -12.79 14.47 14.58
C ASP A 73 -13.07 13.14 15.30
N PRO A 74 -13.49 13.12 16.58
CA PRO A 74 -13.71 11.87 17.32
C PRO A 74 -14.86 11.00 16.76
N SER A 75 -15.72 11.55 15.90
CA SER A 75 -16.79 10.79 15.24
C SER A 75 -16.30 9.92 14.07
N VAL A 76 -15.12 10.24 13.51
CA VAL A 76 -14.44 9.44 12.49
C VAL A 76 -13.61 8.36 13.17
N ARG A 77 -13.83 7.10 12.80
CA ARG A 77 -13.10 5.94 13.36
C ARG A 77 -12.13 5.26 12.39
N ALA A 78 -12.12 5.65 11.12
CA ALA A 78 -11.15 5.19 10.13
C ALA A 78 -10.99 6.22 9.00
N ILE A 79 -9.88 6.11 8.25
CA ILE A 79 -9.58 6.95 7.08
C ILE A 79 -9.17 6.06 5.91
N LEU A 80 -9.77 6.28 4.74
CA LEU A 80 -9.45 5.62 3.48
C LEU A 80 -9.06 6.66 2.43
N ALA A 81 -7.87 6.51 1.85
CA ALA A 81 -7.45 7.32 0.72
C ALA A 81 -8.23 6.95 -0.55
N THR A 82 -8.55 7.95 -1.37
CA THR A 82 -9.24 7.73 -2.65
C THR A 82 -8.30 7.05 -3.64
N VAL A 83 -7.08 7.56 -3.80
CA VAL A 83 -6.02 7.01 -4.66
C VAL A 83 -4.67 7.63 -4.28
N GLY A 84 -3.57 7.15 -4.88
CA GLY A 84 -2.25 7.79 -4.86
C GLY A 84 -2.14 9.00 -5.81
N GLY A 85 -0.92 9.25 -6.27
CA GLY A 85 -0.54 10.37 -7.15
C GLY A 85 0.97 10.57 -7.07
N GLU A 86 1.48 11.81 -7.00
CA GLU A 86 2.94 12.04 -7.10
C GLU A 86 3.49 13.15 -6.19
N ASP A 87 2.63 13.86 -5.44
CA ASP A 87 3.03 15.10 -4.76
C ASP A 87 2.71 15.13 -3.26
N GLN A 88 2.24 14.02 -2.66
CA GLN A 88 1.88 13.97 -1.24
C GLN A 88 3.08 14.31 -0.34
N ILE A 89 4.31 14.15 -0.81
CA ILE A 89 5.52 14.64 -0.13
C ILE A 89 5.45 16.14 0.23
N THR A 90 4.71 16.95 -0.52
CA THR A 90 4.48 18.37 -0.23
C THR A 90 3.36 18.63 0.78
N VAL A 91 2.46 17.65 0.97
CA VAL A 91 1.33 17.67 1.91
C VAL A 91 1.81 17.39 3.34
N ILE A 92 2.70 16.40 3.52
CA ILE A 92 3.12 15.90 4.84
C ILE A 92 3.67 17.00 5.77
N ARG A 93 4.33 18.04 5.24
CA ARG A 93 4.89 19.14 6.06
C ARG A 93 3.82 20.01 6.76
N HIS A 94 2.56 19.88 6.36
CA HIS A 94 1.43 20.61 6.92
C HIS A 94 0.62 19.78 7.93
N LEU A 95 1.03 18.52 8.19
CA LEU A 95 0.31 17.63 9.09
C LEU A 95 0.69 17.86 10.55
N GLU A 96 -0.30 17.69 11.42
CA GLU A 96 -0.18 17.90 12.86
C GLU A 96 -0.29 16.57 13.61
N ALA A 97 0.78 16.21 14.33
CA ALA A 97 0.88 14.89 14.97
C ALA A 97 0.00 14.72 16.21
N GLU A 98 -0.40 15.81 16.88
CA GLU A 98 -1.05 15.76 18.18
C GLU A 98 -2.35 14.94 18.15
N ALA A 99 -3.24 15.23 17.20
CA ALA A 99 -4.53 14.53 17.06
C ALA A 99 -4.34 13.03 16.81
N VAL A 100 -3.40 12.70 15.91
CA VAL A 100 -3.04 11.32 15.52
C VAL A 100 -2.48 10.54 16.71
N CYS A 101 -1.65 11.20 17.52
CA CYS A 101 -1.06 10.61 18.72
C CYS A 101 -2.11 10.37 19.82
N ARG A 102 -3.09 11.28 19.94
CA ARG A 102 -4.12 11.24 20.98
C ARG A 102 -5.20 10.18 20.71
N ASP A 103 -5.67 10.06 19.47
CA ASP A 103 -6.70 9.10 19.05
C ASP A 103 -6.30 8.47 17.71
N PRO A 104 -5.41 7.46 17.71
CA PRO A 104 -4.96 6.81 16.48
C PRO A 104 -6.11 6.07 15.79
N LYS A 105 -6.21 6.25 14.47
CA LYS A 105 -7.26 5.68 13.62
C LYS A 105 -6.65 4.83 12.50
N PRO A 106 -7.30 3.75 12.05
CA PRO A 106 -6.83 3.00 10.89
C PRO A 106 -6.77 3.93 9.67
N PHE A 107 -5.60 3.99 9.04
CA PHE A 107 -5.39 4.65 7.76
C PHE A 107 -5.08 3.59 6.70
N LEU A 108 -5.83 3.61 5.60
CA LEU A 108 -5.65 2.74 4.45
C LEU A 108 -5.31 3.58 3.21
N GLY A 109 -4.28 3.15 2.48
CA GLY A 109 -3.78 3.79 1.27
C GLY A 109 -2.60 3.01 0.71
N TYR A 110 -2.21 3.26 -0.54
CA TYR A 110 -0.97 2.73 -1.12
C TYR A 110 -0.38 3.72 -2.12
N SER A 111 0.73 3.36 -2.77
CA SER A 111 1.43 4.21 -3.75
C SER A 111 2.01 5.45 -3.08
N ASP A 112 1.70 6.65 -3.57
CA ASP A 112 2.11 7.93 -2.97
C ASP A 112 1.68 8.11 -1.51
N ASN A 113 0.64 7.38 -1.07
CA ASN A 113 0.27 7.30 0.35
C ASN A 113 1.36 6.70 1.25
N THR A 114 2.42 6.12 0.68
CA THR A 114 3.67 5.80 1.39
C THR A 114 4.15 7.00 2.20
N ASN A 115 4.03 8.23 1.68
CA ASN A 115 4.37 9.45 2.43
C ASN A 115 3.62 9.53 3.77
N LEU A 116 2.31 9.30 3.77
CA LEU A 116 1.49 9.31 4.98
C LEU A 116 1.74 8.10 5.88
N HIS A 117 1.95 6.90 5.33
CA HIS A 117 2.35 5.72 6.12
C HIS A 117 3.64 5.96 6.89
N GLN A 118 4.64 6.58 6.26
CA GLN A 118 5.91 6.89 6.90
C GLN A 118 5.80 8.01 7.93
N TRP A 119 4.95 9.01 7.67
CA TRP A 119 4.67 10.05 8.65
C TRP A 119 3.94 9.49 9.89
N LEU A 120 2.95 8.61 9.72
CA LEU A 120 2.26 7.93 10.82
C LEU A 120 3.23 7.06 11.64
N TRP A 121 4.04 6.26 10.95
CA TRP A 121 5.05 5.40 11.59
C TRP A 121 6.07 6.23 12.38
N GLY A 122 6.56 7.34 11.81
CA GLY A 122 7.49 8.24 12.49
C GLY A 122 6.89 8.94 13.71
N ASN A 123 5.56 9.05 13.78
CA ASN A 123 4.80 9.54 14.94
C ASN A 123 4.31 8.40 15.86
N GLY A 124 4.83 7.18 15.69
CA GLY A 124 4.54 6.06 16.58
C GLY A 124 3.12 5.50 16.42
N VAL A 125 2.56 5.50 15.21
CA VAL A 125 1.22 4.97 14.90
C VAL A 125 1.28 3.98 13.73
N THR A 126 0.66 2.81 13.90
CA THR A 126 0.53 1.83 12.81
C THR A 126 -0.57 2.21 11.82
N SER A 127 -0.46 1.71 10.59
CA SER A 127 -1.44 1.91 9.52
C SER A 127 -1.54 0.64 8.66
N PHE A 128 -2.24 0.71 7.53
CA PHE A 128 -2.48 -0.43 6.65
C PHE A 128 -2.14 -0.07 5.19
N TYR A 129 -1.08 -0.65 4.65
CA TYR A 129 -0.59 -0.42 3.29
C TYR A 129 -1.39 -1.24 2.27
N GLY A 130 -2.18 -0.56 1.47
CA GLY A 130 -3.18 -1.12 0.56
C GLY A 130 -4.52 -0.42 0.72
N GLY A 131 -5.41 -0.60 -0.25
CA GLY A 131 -6.74 0.01 -0.21
C GLY A 131 -6.80 1.34 -0.93
N SER A 132 -7.81 1.48 -1.76
CA SER A 132 -8.18 2.74 -2.42
C SER A 132 -9.64 2.66 -2.82
N SER A 133 -10.42 3.69 -2.50
CA SER A 133 -11.83 3.72 -2.92
C SER A 133 -11.94 3.75 -4.45
N GLN A 134 -11.07 4.49 -5.13
CA GLN A 134 -11.11 4.68 -6.59
C GLN A 134 -10.60 3.46 -7.39
N VAL A 135 -9.73 2.62 -6.82
CA VAL A 135 -9.08 1.50 -7.54
C VAL A 135 -9.69 0.16 -7.16
N HIS A 136 -9.95 -0.07 -5.88
CA HIS A 136 -10.28 -1.41 -5.35
C HIS A 136 -11.74 -1.58 -4.95
N LEU A 137 -12.42 -0.49 -4.57
CA LEU A 137 -13.83 -0.54 -4.19
C LEU A 137 -14.75 -0.13 -5.34
N GLY A 138 -14.40 0.94 -6.05
CA GLY A 138 -15.21 1.50 -7.11
C GLY A 138 -15.28 0.61 -8.36
N PRO A 139 -14.18 0.30 -9.04
CA PRO A 139 -14.21 -0.36 -10.34
C PRO A 139 -14.66 -1.83 -10.31
N GLY A 140 -15.02 -2.34 -11.49
CA GLY A 140 -15.30 -3.75 -11.76
C GLY A 140 -16.64 -4.25 -11.24
N PRO A 141 -17.02 -5.49 -11.59
CA PRO A 141 -18.32 -6.08 -11.22
C PRO A 141 -18.48 -6.27 -9.72
N GLN A 142 -17.38 -6.44 -8.98
CA GLN A 142 -17.36 -6.73 -7.56
C GLN A 142 -16.00 -6.38 -6.95
N VAL A 143 -15.96 -6.26 -5.61
CA VAL A 143 -14.69 -6.16 -4.85
C VAL A 143 -14.05 -7.54 -4.79
N ASP A 144 -12.74 -7.60 -5.06
CA ASP A 144 -11.99 -8.85 -5.05
C ASP A 144 -11.97 -9.51 -3.64
N PRO A 145 -12.17 -10.84 -3.52
CA PRO A 145 -12.32 -11.50 -2.21
C PRO A 145 -11.17 -11.28 -1.23
N ILE A 146 -9.91 -11.33 -1.71
CA ILE A 146 -8.73 -11.09 -0.86
C ILE A 146 -8.67 -9.65 -0.34
N HIS A 147 -9.12 -8.71 -1.18
CA HIS A 147 -9.18 -7.29 -0.82
C HIS A 147 -10.23 -7.08 0.25
N LEU A 148 -11.42 -7.65 0.07
CA LEU A 148 -12.51 -7.59 1.03
C LEU A 148 -12.12 -8.20 2.38
N ALA A 149 -11.46 -9.36 2.38
CA ALA A 149 -11.01 -10.02 3.61
C ALA A 149 -10.05 -9.13 4.40
N SER A 150 -9.01 -8.60 3.74
CA SER A 150 -8.03 -7.73 4.39
C SER A 150 -8.57 -6.35 4.75
N LEU A 151 -9.51 -5.80 3.97
CA LEU A 151 -10.22 -4.56 4.30
C LEU A 151 -11.00 -4.70 5.60
N ARG A 152 -11.75 -5.79 5.76
CA ARG A 152 -12.52 -6.08 6.98
C ARG A 152 -11.59 -6.34 8.17
N ALA A 153 -10.47 -7.04 7.96
CA ALA A 153 -9.49 -7.24 9.02
C ALA A 153 -8.83 -5.93 9.47
N ALA A 154 -8.43 -5.07 8.53
CA ALA A 154 -7.84 -3.77 8.81
C ALA A 154 -8.81 -2.84 9.56
N LEU A 155 -10.07 -2.78 9.13
CA LEU A 155 -11.04 -1.82 9.65
C LEU A 155 -11.84 -2.32 10.86
N LEU A 156 -12.20 -3.60 10.92
CA LEU A 156 -13.26 -4.10 11.82
C LEU A 156 -12.80 -5.21 12.78
N SER A 157 -12.14 -6.27 12.29
CA SER A 157 -11.93 -7.48 13.10
C SER A 157 -10.56 -7.57 13.76
N GLY A 158 -9.50 -7.08 13.10
CA GLY A 158 -8.12 -7.24 13.57
C GLY A 158 -7.61 -8.67 13.59
N GLU A 159 -8.25 -9.58 12.84
CA GLU A 159 -7.85 -10.98 12.78
C GLU A 159 -6.50 -11.19 12.09
N SER A 160 -5.91 -12.38 12.24
CA SER A 160 -4.73 -12.76 11.47
C SER A 160 -5.15 -13.49 10.19
N LEU A 161 -4.62 -13.08 9.05
CA LEU A 161 -4.90 -13.68 7.75
C LEU A 161 -3.64 -14.27 7.14
N GLU A 162 -3.78 -15.46 6.54
CA GLU A 162 -2.77 -15.98 5.62
C GLU A 162 -2.88 -15.23 4.28
N ILE A 163 -1.75 -14.69 3.83
CA ILE A 163 -1.65 -14.04 2.53
C ILE A 163 -1.50 -15.16 1.50
N THR A 164 -2.40 -15.18 0.53
CA THR A 164 -2.46 -16.22 -0.52
C THR A 164 -2.45 -15.61 -1.91
N GLU A 165 -2.05 -16.42 -2.89
CA GLU A 165 -2.10 -16.06 -4.30
C GLU A 165 -3.55 -16.13 -4.82
N PRO A 166 -4.12 -15.05 -5.39
CA PRO A 166 -5.46 -15.06 -5.99
C PRO A 166 -5.57 -15.90 -7.28
N GLY A 167 -4.45 -16.22 -7.94
CA GLY A 167 -4.40 -17.06 -9.15
C GLY A 167 -4.55 -16.28 -10.46
N GLU A 168 -5.01 -15.05 -10.39
CA GLU A 168 -5.08 -14.10 -11.50
C GLU A 168 -4.67 -12.70 -11.05
N SER A 169 -4.20 -11.88 -11.98
CA SER A 169 -3.79 -10.50 -11.74
C SER A 169 -4.05 -9.63 -12.97
N GLU A 170 -4.40 -8.37 -12.73
CA GLU A 170 -4.39 -7.27 -13.70
C GLU A 170 -3.44 -6.17 -13.21
N ASP A 171 -2.74 -5.53 -14.15
CA ASP A 171 -1.85 -4.39 -13.85
C ASP A 171 -2.61 -3.06 -13.83
N TYR A 172 -3.67 -2.95 -14.64
CA TYR A 172 -4.52 -1.77 -14.74
C TYR A 172 -5.95 -2.18 -15.09
N GLY A 173 -6.92 -1.39 -14.63
CA GLY A 173 -8.34 -1.60 -14.91
C GLY A 173 -8.79 -0.92 -16.20
N VAL A 174 -10.10 -0.96 -16.46
CA VAL A 174 -10.72 -0.12 -17.49
C VAL A 174 -10.60 1.36 -17.08
N ASP A 175 -10.39 2.24 -18.05
CA ASP A 175 -10.40 3.70 -17.84
C ASP A 175 -11.68 4.11 -17.09
N TRP A 176 -11.54 4.87 -16.00
CA TRP A 176 -12.66 5.23 -15.15
C TRP A 176 -13.73 6.11 -15.81
N LEU A 177 -13.42 6.75 -16.93
CA LEU A 177 -14.38 7.51 -17.73
C LEU A 177 -15.19 6.63 -18.69
N ASP A 178 -14.75 5.40 -18.94
CA ASP A 178 -15.52 4.41 -19.68
C ASP A 178 -16.55 3.75 -18.74
N PRO A 179 -17.86 3.76 -19.08
CA PRO A 179 -18.90 3.13 -18.25
C PRO A 179 -18.64 1.66 -17.91
N ARG A 180 -17.88 0.95 -18.76
CA ARG A 180 -17.46 -0.45 -18.50
C ARG A 180 -16.63 -0.57 -17.22
N ALA A 181 -15.94 0.47 -16.77
CA ALA A 181 -15.21 0.46 -15.51
C ALA A 181 -16.09 0.16 -14.29
N LEU A 182 -17.41 0.33 -14.37
CA LEU A 182 -18.34 0.00 -13.29
C LEU A 182 -18.72 -1.48 -13.24
N SER A 183 -18.56 -2.22 -14.33
CA SER A 183 -19.11 -3.58 -14.48
C SER A 183 -18.10 -4.62 -14.98
N GLU A 184 -16.96 -4.20 -15.51
CA GLU A 184 -15.96 -5.07 -16.11
C GLU A 184 -14.62 -4.95 -15.39
N ASN A 185 -13.92 -6.07 -15.26
CA ASN A 185 -12.50 -6.04 -14.94
C ASN A 185 -11.69 -5.56 -16.15
N GLY A 186 -10.45 -5.17 -15.93
CA GLY A 186 -9.48 -5.00 -17.01
C GLY A 186 -9.04 -6.35 -17.57
N GLN A 187 -7.80 -6.38 -18.08
CA GLN A 187 -7.22 -7.63 -18.56
C GLN A 187 -6.58 -8.40 -17.39
N ARG A 188 -7.23 -9.50 -16.99
CA ARG A 188 -6.67 -10.45 -16.02
C ARG A 188 -5.87 -11.55 -16.71
N GLU A 189 -4.72 -11.88 -16.14
CA GLU A 189 -3.83 -12.96 -16.55
C GLU A 189 -3.53 -13.89 -15.36
N ALA A 190 -3.26 -15.17 -15.64
CA ALA A 190 -2.86 -16.11 -14.60
C ALA A 190 -1.57 -15.65 -13.92
N THR A 191 -1.51 -15.77 -12.59
CA THR A 191 -0.31 -15.42 -11.83
C THR A 191 0.70 -16.57 -11.78
N GLU A 192 1.94 -16.20 -11.45
CA GLU A 192 3.04 -17.15 -11.28
C GLU A 192 3.23 -17.44 -9.79
N ARG A 193 3.85 -18.58 -9.47
CA ARG A 193 4.24 -18.88 -8.08
C ARG A 193 5.23 -17.84 -7.59
N TRP A 194 5.11 -17.45 -6.34
CA TRP A 194 6.06 -16.55 -5.69
C TRP A 194 7.46 -17.15 -5.69
N THR A 195 8.45 -16.29 -5.87
CA THR A 195 9.87 -16.68 -5.82
C THR A 195 10.43 -16.39 -4.44
N TRP A 196 11.08 -17.40 -3.87
CA TRP A 196 11.70 -17.33 -2.54
C TRP A 196 13.21 -17.44 -2.66
N ALA A 197 13.93 -16.58 -1.94
CA ALA A 197 15.40 -16.58 -1.86
C ALA A 197 15.87 -16.32 -0.43
N GLY A 198 17.16 -16.51 -0.18
CA GLY A 198 17.76 -16.41 1.16
C GLY A 198 17.58 -17.68 2.02
N PRO A 199 17.82 -17.59 3.34
CA PRO A 199 17.79 -18.74 4.24
C PRO A 199 16.38 -19.30 4.44
N ARG A 200 16.30 -20.59 4.73
CA ARG A 200 15.05 -21.29 5.06
C ARG A 200 14.71 -21.14 6.54
N ARG A 201 14.36 -19.92 6.95
CA ARG A 201 13.93 -19.61 8.32
C ARG A 201 12.59 -18.87 8.35
N THR A 202 11.99 -18.80 9.53
CA THR A 202 10.80 -18.02 9.80
C THR A 202 11.21 -16.69 10.43
N VAL A 203 10.68 -15.59 9.89
CA VAL A 203 10.84 -14.23 10.41
C VAL A 203 9.48 -13.73 10.86
N THR A 204 9.39 -13.24 12.09
CA THR A 204 8.19 -12.55 12.59
C THR A 204 8.62 -11.19 13.12
N GLY A 205 8.08 -10.12 12.56
CA GLY A 205 8.52 -8.78 12.90
C GLY A 205 7.52 -7.70 12.51
N PRO A 206 7.74 -6.45 12.96
CA PRO A 206 6.99 -5.31 12.48
C PRO A 206 7.28 -5.07 11.00
N THR A 207 6.30 -4.57 10.26
CA THR A 207 6.47 -4.23 8.84
C THR A 207 6.90 -2.79 8.65
N TRP A 208 7.62 -2.52 7.56
CA TRP A 208 7.97 -1.17 7.15
C TRP A 208 8.22 -1.11 5.64
N GLY A 209 7.81 -0.05 4.95
CA GLY A 209 8.16 0.15 3.54
C GLY A 209 7.04 0.81 2.73
N GLY A 210 6.82 0.35 1.50
CA GLY A 210 5.82 0.89 0.57
C GLY A 210 6.31 0.91 -0.88
N CYS A 211 5.83 1.90 -1.64
CA CYS A 211 6.20 2.13 -3.04
C CYS A 211 7.67 2.56 -3.13
N LEU A 212 8.48 1.83 -3.88
CA LEU A 212 9.93 2.00 -3.93
C LEU A 212 10.34 3.39 -4.44
N GLU A 213 9.66 3.87 -5.48
CA GLU A 213 9.84 5.20 -6.06
C GLU A 213 9.56 6.30 -5.03
N VAL A 214 8.50 6.14 -4.24
CA VAL A 214 8.10 7.11 -3.20
C VAL A 214 9.05 7.04 -2.00
N LEU A 215 9.47 5.84 -1.60
CA LEU A 215 10.48 5.65 -0.55
C LEU A 215 11.78 6.34 -0.93
N GLN A 216 12.23 6.24 -2.18
CA GLN A 216 13.43 6.94 -2.64
C GLN A 216 13.32 8.46 -2.40
N ALA A 217 12.18 9.07 -2.73
CA ALA A 217 11.94 10.50 -2.52
C ALA A 217 11.90 10.87 -1.02
N ILE A 218 11.21 10.07 -0.18
CA ILE A 218 11.16 10.25 1.28
C ILE A 218 12.57 10.21 1.88
N LEU A 219 13.37 9.23 1.44
CA LEU A 219 14.73 9.03 1.89
C LEU A 219 15.64 10.20 1.47
N ALA A 220 15.53 10.66 0.23
CA ALA A 220 16.27 11.83 -0.28
C ALA A 220 15.88 13.13 0.44
N ALA A 221 14.60 13.29 0.81
CA ALA A 221 14.11 14.43 1.59
C ALA A 221 14.51 14.38 3.08
N GLY A 222 15.22 13.34 3.53
CA GLY A 222 15.65 13.19 4.92
C GLY A 222 14.51 12.88 5.90
N ARG A 223 13.40 12.32 5.42
CA ARG A 223 12.20 12.02 6.22
C ARG A 223 12.17 10.58 6.73
N PHE A 224 13.31 10.11 7.20
CA PHE A 224 13.49 8.81 7.83
C PHE A 224 14.52 8.99 8.95
N PRO A 225 14.44 8.26 10.09
CA PRO A 225 15.44 8.32 11.14
C PRO A 225 16.86 8.10 10.62
N ALA A 226 17.85 8.79 11.18
CA ALA A 226 19.23 8.66 10.71
C ALA A 226 19.83 7.26 10.98
N ASP A 227 19.34 6.55 12.01
CA ASP A 227 19.82 5.22 12.38
C ASP A 227 18.94 4.12 11.76
N PRO A 228 19.45 3.29 10.83
CA PRO A 228 18.71 2.21 10.19
C PRO A 228 18.25 1.12 11.16
N ARG A 229 18.89 0.99 12.33
CA ARG A 229 18.60 -0.05 13.34
C ARG A 229 17.20 0.04 13.93
N VAL A 230 16.48 1.13 13.67
CA VAL A 230 15.04 1.21 13.94
C VAL A 230 14.23 0.14 13.20
N LEU A 231 14.82 -0.49 12.17
CA LEU A 231 14.24 -1.59 11.38
C LEU A 231 14.80 -2.98 11.75
N ASP A 232 15.61 -3.11 12.81
CA ASP A 232 16.16 -4.40 13.23
C ASP A 232 15.03 -5.43 13.45
N GLY A 233 15.12 -6.58 12.76
CA GLY A 233 14.13 -7.65 12.83
C GLY A 233 12.81 -7.38 12.10
N ALA A 234 12.73 -6.29 11.32
CA ALA A 234 11.52 -5.94 10.58
C ALA A 234 11.34 -6.76 9.29
N VAL A 235 10.11 -6.76 8.78
CA VAL A 235 9.74 -7.24 7.45
C VAL A 235 9.59 -6.02 6.52
N MET A 236 10.49 -5.88 5.55
CA MET A 236 10.40 -4.81 4.57
C MET A 236 9.33 -5.11 3.51
N LEU A 237 8.43 -4.17 3.25
CA LEU A 237 7.42 -4.25 2.20
C LEU A 237 7.85 -3.36 1.03
N LEU A 238 8.00 -3.91 -0.18
CA LEU A 238 8.38 -3.14 -1.37
C LEU A 238 7.47 -3.44 -2.55
N GLU A 239 7.13 -2.42 -3.31
CA GLU A 239 6.37 -2.56 -4.55
C GLU A 239 6.78 -1.46 -5.54
N THR A 240 6.52 -1.67 -6.82
CA THR A 240 6.75 -0.68 -7.89
C THR A 240 5.43 -0.27 -8.53
N SER A 241 5.42 0.95 -9.06
CA SER A 241 4.20 1.65 -9.47
C SER A 241 3.85 1.52 -10.95
N GLU A 242 2.74 2.16 -11.34
CA GLU A 242 2.33 2.36 -12.72
C GLU A 242 3.34 3.13 -13.58
N ALA A 243 4.39 3.71 -12.98
CA ALA A 243 5.52 4.28 -13.72
C ALA A 243 6.34 3.20 -14.47
N LEU A 244 6.12 1.92 -14.18
CA LEU A 244 6.77 0.77 -14.82
C LEU A 244 8.31 0.89 -14.82
N PRO A 245 8.98 1.14 -13.66
CA PRO A 245 10.42 1.32 -13.63
C PRO A 245 11.15 0.08 -14.18
N SER A 246 12.21 0.30 -14.92
CA SER A 246 13.06 -0.77 -15.41
C SER A 246 13.77 -1.51 -14.26
N ALA A 247 14.21 -2.74 -14.51
CA ALA A 247 15.01 -3.50 -13.54
C ALA A 247 16.30 -2.75 -13.14
N SER A 248 16.86 -1.92 -14.02
CA SER A 248 18.02 -1.07 -13.72
C SER A 248 17.67 0.02 -12.72
N GLU A 249 16.53 0.70 -12.90
CA GLU A 249 16.04 1.73 -11.96
C GLU A 249 15.73 1.14 -10.60
N VAL A 250 15.03 -0.01 -10.56
CA VAL A 250 14.80 -0.77 -9.33
C VAL A 250 16.11 -1.09 -8.62
N ARG A 251 17.12 -1.58 -9.36
CA ARG A 251 18.45 -1.86 -8.80
C ARG A 251 19.13 -0.61 -8.24
N MET A 252 19.03 0.54 -8.92
CA MET A 252 19.60 1.80 -8.43
C MET A 252 18.93 2.26 -7.14
N MET A 253 17.59 2.20 -7.06
CA MET A 253 16.83 2.55 -5.86
C MET A 253 17.18 1.63 -4.68
N LEU A 254 17.22 0.31 -4.91
CA LEU A 254 17.60 -0.66 -3.88
C LEU A 254 19.04 -0.50 -3.40
N ARG A 255 19.99 -0.22 -4.30
CA ARG A 255 21.38 0.09 -3.90
C ARG A 255 21.43 1.34 -3.04
N ALA A 256 20.72 2.41 -3.40
CA ALA A 256 20.66 3.60 -2.56
C ALA A 256 20.12 3.31 -1.15
N MET A 257 19.11 2.43 -1.02
CA MET A 257 18.63 1.96 0.28
C MET A 257 19.65 1.07 1.02
N GLY A 258 20.34 0.20 0.28
CA GLY A 258 21.41 -0.68 0.79
C GLY A 258 22.60 0.09 1.34
N GLU A 259 23.09 1.11 0.62
CA GLU A 259 24.16 2.02 1.06
C GLU A 259 23.76 2.84 2.29
N ARG A 260 22.46 3.06 2.50
CA ARG A 260 21.93 3.66 3.74
C ARG A 260 21.77 2.65 4.89
N GLY A 261 22.11 1.38 4.68
CA GLY A 261 22.02 0.33 5.70
C GLY A 261 20.61 -0.25 5.90
N LEU A 262 19.61 0.17 5.12
CA LEU A 262 18.22 -0.27 5.33
C LEU A 262 18.02 -1.75 4.99
N LEU A 263 18.63 -2.22 3.91
CA LEU A 263 18.52 -3.63 3.50
C LEU A 263 19.24 -4.56 4.49
N ALA A 264 20.32 -4.10 5.11
CA ALA A 264 21.08 -4.87 6.10
C ALA A 264 20.38 -4.97 7.46
N ALA A 265 19.48 -4.03 7.80
CA ALA A 265 18.80 -3.99 9.09
C ALA A 265 17.60 -4.97 9.18
N VAL A 266 16.94 -5.26 8.06
CA VAL A 266 15.71 -6.08 8.05
C VAL A 266 16.00 -7.58 8.00
N ASP A 267 15.08 -8.38 8.55
CA ASP A 267 15.21 -9.85 8.55
C ASP A 267 14.49 -10.50 7.37
N ALA A 268 13.51 -9.82 6.79
CA ALA A 268 12.82 -10.28 5.59
C ALA A 268 12.50 -9.12 4.64
N VAL A 269 12.43 -9.43 3.34
CA VAL A 269 12.01 -8.50 2.29
C VAL A 269 10.90 -9.16 1.48
N LEU A 270 9.70 -8.59 1.57
CA LEU A 270 8.54 -8.98 0.80
C LEU A 270 8.35 -7.97 -0.33
N VAL A 271 8.40 -8.45 -1.58
CA VAL A 271 8.24 -7.62 -2.76
C VAL A 271 7.00 -8.04 -3.54
N ALA A 272 6.20 -7.05 -3.91
CA ALA A 272 4.98 -7.25 -4.68
C ALA A 272 5.26 -7.84 -6.06
N ARG A 273 4.21 -8.37 -6.71
CA ARG A 273 4.21 -8.54 -8.17
C ARG A 273 4.31 -7.15 -8.81
N PRO A 274 5.38 -6.82 -9.55
CA PRO A 274 5.50 -5.49 -10.15
C PRO A 274 4.59 -5.38 -11.37
N PRO A 275 3.79 -4.31 -11.56
CA PRO A 275 3.06 -4.12 -12.81
C PRO A 275 4.03 -4.09 -13.99
N ALA A 276 3.61 -4.59 -15.15
CA ALA A 276 4.41 -4.65 -16.36
C ALA A 276 3.77 -3.95 -17.57
N SER A 277 2.59 -3.37 -17.36
CA SER A 277 1.77 -2.68 -18.36
C SER A 277 0.89 -1.61 -17.73
N SER A 278 0.44 -0.65 -18.53
CA SER A 278 -0.49 0.43 -18.16
C SER A 278 -1.52 0.67 -19.26
N LEU A 279 -2.40 1.66 -19.08
CA LEU A 279 -3.33 2.08 -20.13
C LEU A 279 -2.58 2.58 -21.38
N GLU A 280 -1.38 3.15 -21.21
CA GLU A 280 -0.53 3.74 -22.25
C GLU A 280 0.50 2.74 -22.81
N ASP A 281 1.04 1.83 -22.00
CA ASP A 281 2.01 0.81 -22.43
C ASP A 281 1.44 -0.60 -22.28
N ARG A 282 1.05 -1.22 -23.40
CA ARG A 282 0.38 -2.52 -23.46
C ARG A 282 1.22 -3.54 -24.23
N PRO A 283 2.40 -3.93 -23.73
CA PRO A 283 3.26 -4.88 -24.41
C PRO A 283 2.62 -6.28 -24.40
N ASP A 284 3.10 -7.16 -25.28
CA ASP A 284 2.66 -8.55 -25.32
C ASP A 284 3.00 -9.33 -24.04
N ALA A 285 2.37 -10.49 -23.86
CA ALA A 285 2.52 -11.32 -22.66
C ALA A 285 3.98 -11.75 -22.41
N GLN A 286 4.75 -12.02 -23.48
CA GLN A 286 6.15 -12.42 -23.36
C GLN A 286 7.00 -11.28 -22.81
N THR A 287 6.77 -10.06 -23.28
CA THR A 287 7.45 -8.86 -22.81
C THR A 287 7.08 -8.52 -21.38
N ARG A 288 5.80 -8.64 -20.99
CA ARG A 288 5.39 -8.48 -19.58
C ARG A 288 6.08 -9.49 -18.67
N ALA A 289 6.07 -10.78 -19.04
CA ALA A 289 6.74 -11.83 -18.28
C ALA A 289 8.25 -11.56 -18.12
N ARG A 290 8.91 -11.11 -19.21
CA ARG A 290 10.33 -10.72 -19.17
C ARG A 290 10.57 -9.56 -18.20
N ARG A 291 9.79 -8.47 -18.28
CA ARG A 291 9.94 -7.31 -17.37
C ARG A 291 9.81 -7.70 -15.90
N ARG A 292 8.80 -8.52 -15.56
CA ARG A 292 8.64 -9.01 -14.17
C ARG A 292 9.80 -9.90 -13.75
N ALA A 293 10.31 -10.75 -14.64
CA ALA A 293 11.46 -11.60 -14.37
C ALA A 293 12.74 -10.78 -14.11
N GLU A 294 13.02 -9.79 -14.94
CA GLU A 294 14.17 -8.90 -14.81
C GLU A 294 14.12 -8.10 -13.50
N GLN A 295 12.95 -7.53 -13.14
CA GLN A 295 12.80 -6.83 -11.85
C GLN A 295 12.99 -7.79 -10.66
N ARG A 296 12.41 -9.00 -10.72
CA ARG A 296 12.57 -10.01 -9.67
C ARG A 296 14.04 -10.39 -9.46
N GLU A 297 14.78 -10.60 -10.55
CA GLU A 297 16.22 -10.89 -10.49
C GLU A 297 17.00 -9.72 -9.89
N ALA A 298 16.71 -8.49 -10.33
CA ALA A 298 17.33 -7.29 -9.78
C ALA A 298 17.10 -7.14 -8.28
N VAL A 299 15.89 -7.42 -7.79
CA VAL A 299 15.55 -7.43 -6.37
C VAL A 299 16.36 -8.48 -5.62
N ILE A 300 16.30 -9.75 -6.05
CA ILE A 300 16.95 -10.86 -5.33
C ILE A 300 18.46 -10.65 -5.26
N GLU A 301 19.09 -10.31 -6.38
CA GLU A 301 20.53 -10.08 -6.43
C GLU A 301 20.95 -8.90 -5.55
N THR A 302 20.20 -7.80 -5.58
CA THR A 302 20.58 -6.59 -4.83
C THR A 302 20.34 -6.77 -3.34
N VAL A 303 19.22 -7.35 -2.93
CA VAL A 303 18.98 -7.67 -1.51
C VAL A 303 20.04 -8.66 -1.01
N GLY A 304 20.34 -9.72 -1.77
CA GLY A 304 21.36 -10.70 -1.40
C GLY A 304 22.78 -10.12 -1.30
N LEU A 305 23.10 -9.06 -2.06
CA LEU A 305 24.38 -8.35 -1.97
C LEU A 305 24.53 -7.62 -0.63
N TYR A 306 23.48 -6.96 -0.14
CA TYR A 306 23.53 -6.18 1.10
C TYR A 306 23.17 -7.00 2.34
N ASN A 307 22.38 -8.07 2.18
CA ASN A 307 21.90 -8.90 3.27
C ASN A 307 21.64 -10.35 2.81
N PRO A 308 22.67 -11.22 2.83
CA PRO A 308 22.51 -12.64 2.47
C PRO A 308 21.65 -13.43 3.47
N GLU A 309 21.39 -12.90 4.66
CA GLU A 309 20.61 -13.55 5.73
C GLU A 309 19.12 -13.16 5.73
N ALA A 310 18.72 -12.24 4.84
CA ALA A 310 17.32 -11.85 4.68
C ALA A 310 16.50 -12.94 3.97
N VAL A 311 15.33 -13.26 4.51
CA VAL A 311 14.33 -14.07 3.81
C VAL A 311 13.65 -13.21 2.76
N VAL A 312 13.74 -13.56 1.48
CA VAL A 312 13.17 -12.77 0.39
C VAL A 312 12.02 -13.52 -0.27
N CYS A 313 10.88 -12.84 -0.45
CA CYS A 313 9.74 -13.33 -1.22
C CYS A 313 9.32 -12.28 -2.26
N VAL A 314 9.29 -12.65 -3.53
CA VAL A 314 8.90 -11.75 -4.63
C VAL A 314 7.64 -12.30 -5.33
N GLY A 315 6.67 -11.42 -5.56
CA GLY A 315 5.45 -11.71 -6.31
C GLY A 315 4.17 -11.73 -5.48
N ALA A 316 4.22 -11.38 -4.19
CA ALA A 316 3.01 -11.35 -3.37
C ALA A 316 2.01 -10.27 -3.86
N PRO A 317 0.69 -10.46 -3.71
CA PRO A 317 -0.31 -9.62 -4.37
C PRO A 317 -0.64 -8.39 -3.51
N PHE A 318 0.26 -7.42 -3.43
CA PHE A 318 0.03 -6.09 -2.86
C PHE A 318 0.63 -5.03 -3.79
N GLY A 319 0.43 -3.73 -3.53
CA GLY A 319 0.94 -2.68 -4.44
C GLY A 319 0.11 -2.53 -5.72
N HIS A 320 0.72 -2.19 -6.86
CA HIS A 320 0.00 -1.72 -8.05
C HIS A 320 -0.64 -2.80 -8.93
N THR A 321 -0.80 -4.02 -8.45
CA THR A 321 -1.57 -5.06 -9.14
C THR A 321 -2.87 -5.36 -8.41
N ARG A 322 -3.92 -5.73 -9.14
CA ARG A 322 -5.17 -6.25 -8.58
C ARG A 322 -5.35 -7.72 -8.94
N PRO A 323 -5.94 -8.56 -8.08
CA PRO A 323 -6.39 -8.31 -6.71
C PRO A 323 -5.25 -7.92 -5.75
N GLN A 324 -5.56 -7.10 -4.73
CA GLN A 324 -4.58 -6.54 -3.77
C GLN A 324 -4.92 -6.91 -2.32
N TRP A 325 -3.97 -7.49 -1.60
CA TRP A 325 -3.97 -7.57 -0.13
C TRP A 325 -3.61 -6.22 0.49
N ILE A 326 -4.38 -5.82 1.49
CA ILE A 326 -4.01 -4.70 2.38
C ILE A 326 -3.12 -5.24 3.49
N LEU A 327 -1.89 -4.78 3.63
CA LEU A 327 -0.94 -5.31 4.62
C LEU A 327 -0.81 -4.37 5.82
N PRO A 328 -0.62 -4.86 7.06
CA PRO A 328 -0.30 -3.98 8.18
C PRO A 328 1.03 -3.26 7.91
N HIS A 329 1.11 -1.97 8.21
CA HIS A 329 2.33 -1.14 8.16
C HIS A 329 2.70 -0.69 9.58
N GLY A 330 3.86 -1.12 10.07
CA GLY A 330 4.25 -1.06 11.48
C GLY A 330 3.62 -2.16 12.34
N GLY A 331 2.66 -2.93 11.81
CA GLY A 331 2.09 -4.10 12.46
C GLY A 331 2.89 -5.38 12.21
N THR A 332 2.45 -6.51 12.73
CA THR A 332 3.23 -7.75 12.71
C THR A 332 2.93 -8.63 11.50
N MET A 333 3.96 -9.11 10.82
CA MET A 333 3.87 -10.16 9.80
C MET A 333 4.86 -11.29 10.09
N THR A 334 4.47 -12.51 9.74
CA THR A 334 5.32 -13.69 9.70
C THR A 334 5.60 -14.08 8.26
N VAL A 335 6.87 -14.17 7.88
CA VAL A 335 7.37 -14.63 6.59
C VAL A 335 8.15 -15.92 6.83
N ASP A 336 7.58 -17.05 6.40
CA ASP A 336 8.16 -18.37 6.59
C ASP A 336 8.81 -18.85 5.28
N GLY A 337 10.14 -18.73 5.17
CA GLY A 337 10.89 -19.19 4.01
C GLY A 337 11.01 -20.72 3.90
N ALA A 338 10.77 -21.45 4.98
CA ALA A 338 10.83 -22.92 4.99
C ALA A 338 9.53 -23.53 4.47
N ALA A 339 8.39 -23.06 4.97
CA ALA A 339 7.03 -23.46 4.58
C ALA A 339 6.50 -22.68 3.38
N ARG A 340 7.15 -21.56 3.01
CA ARG A 340 6.73 -20.62 1.95
C ARG A 340 5.34 -20.04 2.20
N ARG A 341 5.11 -19.56 3.43
CA ARG A 341 3.84 -19.02 3.90
C ARG A 341 4.03 -17.62 4.46
N ILE A 342 3.01 -16.79 4.33
CA ILE A 342 3.00 -15.43 4.87
C ILE A 342 1.71 -15.24 5.67
N VAL A 343 1.83 -14.77 6.91
CA VAL A 343 0.69 -14.48 7.78
C VAL A 343 0.79 -13.04 8.26
N ALA A 344 -0.29 -12.27 8.13
CA ALA A 344 -0.38 -10.89 8.59
C ALA A 344 -1.34 -10.77 9.77
N SER A 345 -0.91 -10.10 10.83
CA SER A 345 -1.74 -9.76 11.98
C SER A 345 -2.31 -8.36 11.81
N TYR A 346 -3.65 -8.24 11.80
CA TYR A 346 -4.32 -6.95 11.65
C TYR A 346 -4.73 -6.36 13.01
N ALA A 347 -4.30 -6.95 14.12
CA ALA A 347 -4.67 -6.57 15.48
C ALA A 347 -4.26 -5.15 15.86
#